data_AF-A0A1R1PSD9-F1
#
_entry.id   AF-A0A1R1PSD9-F1
#
_cell.length_a   1.000
_cell.length_b   1.000
_cell.length_c   1.000
_cell.angle_alpha   90.00
_cell.angle_beta   90.00
_cell.angle_gamma   90.00
#
_symmetry.space_group_name_H-M   'P 1'
#
loop_
_entity.id
_entity.type
_entity.pdbx_description
1 polymer ?
#
loop_
_entity_poly.entity_id
_entity_poly.type
_entity_poly.pdbx_seq_one_letter_code
_entity_poly.pdbx_strand_id
1 'polypeptide(L)'
;MNKVLNIERFEQEFDDPEKTTNAGKPEEYQEIFAGNIDDSFRLGVRLNMNKGLCLYSEFYNSDIIVASPLGLKLSSENSSGSKGAGTSKSGSEYDYLSSIEVLVMDQCDAFLMQNWEHVLSILQKINNVPKKIHPSTDFSRVQSYFLDANSKYFRQNLLFTDYFTPEILSIFNSTCENINGKYKVASLYSTTNSSINHVTTKPLPQVFYKIPSPLVSGSDPEKQVMPTDQRFNYFCQNFSKLLFVPGTFVFVSSYFDYVRVRNYINHITENPSSVFKRFVSREELIKSPAFLNEYTSKSNVSRFRSHFFHGNSSVMLYSERFHYYYRYKIRGIKQIIFYSLPEHPQYYPEIVNLLESDTTSNLSLSTPRCHVLFDTLDSLRLERIIGSSETSNILSSFQSKFTFV
;
A
#
# COMPACT_ATOMS: atom_id res chain seq x y z
N MET A 1 -9.40 10.73 40.78
CA MET A 1 -9.55 11.14 39.36
C MET A 1 -8.15 11.24 38.78
N ASN A 2 -7.82 10.38 37.81
CA ASN A 2 -6.54 10.46 37.11
C ASN A 2 -6.59 11.68 36.18
N LYS A 3 -5.88 12.76 36.53
CA LYS A 3 -5.84 13.99 35.75
C LYS A 3 -5.00 13.76 34.49
N VAL A 4 -5.48 14.20 33.33
CA VAL A 4 -4.71 14.24 32.09
C VAL A 4 -4.30 15.69 31.83
N LEU A 5 -3.00 15.96 31.78
CA LEU A 5 -2.46 17.28 31.46
C LEU A 5 -2.36 17.44 29.94
N ASN A 6 -2.67 18.64 29.45
CA ASN A 6 -2.67 19.02 28.03
C ASN A 6 -3.71 18.28 27.16
N ILE A 7 -4.81 17.79 27.75
CA ILE A 7 -5.88 17.13 26.99
C ILE A 7 -6.59 18.07 26.01
N GLU A 8 -6.81 19.33 26.37
CA GLU A 8 -7.47 20.32 25.49
C GLU A 8 -6.69 20.53 24.18
N ARG A 9 -5.35 20.49 24.23
CA ARG A 9 -4.51 20.57 23.03
C ARG A 9 -4.63 19.31 22.18
N PHE A 10 -4.72 18.14 22.81
CA PHE A 10 -4.89 16.86 22.13
C PHE A 10 -6.22 16.82 21.39
N GLU A 11 -7.31 17.19 22.05
CA GLU A 11 -8.64 17.29 21.45
C GLU A 11 -8.63 18.27 20.26
N GLN A 12 -8.01 19.45 20.40
CA GLN A 12 -7.87 20.39 19.29
C GLN A 12 -7.08 19.87 18.08
N GLU A 13 -6.08 19.02 18.32
CA GLU A 13 -5.18 18.51 17.26
C GLU A 13 -5.72 17.23 16.61
N PHE A 14 -6.41 16.36 17.35
CA PHE A 14 -6.79 15.03 16.90
C PHE A 14 -8.29 14.81 16.76
N ASP A 15 -9.15 15.63 17.38
CA ASP A 15 -10.59 15.55 17.11
C ASP A 15 -10.91 16.05 15.70
N ASP A 16 -12.00 15.54 15.13
CA ASP A 16 -12.55 16.01 13.86
C ASP A 16 -13.63 17.09 14.13
N PRO A 17 -13.32 18.38 13.92
CA PRO A 17 -14.31 19.45 14.10
C PRO A 17 -15.38 19.47 13.00
N GLU A 18 -15.12 18.89 11.82
CA GLU A 18 -16.03 18.95 10.67
C GLU A 18 -16.91 17.70 10.53
N LYS A 19 -16.61 16.60 11.25
CA LYS A 19 -17.24 15.28 11.06
C LYS A 19 -17.40 15.01 9.58
N THR A 20 -16.30 14.99 8.83
CA THR A 20 -16.36 14.68 7.40
C THR A 20 -17.11 13.38 7.21
N THR A 21 -18.37 13.45 6.76
CA THR A 21 -19.20 12.25 6.71
C THR A 21 -18.72 11.42 5.54
N ASN A 22 -17.89 10.42 5.82
CA ASN A 22 -17.59 9.28 4.94
C ASN A 22 -18.83 8.37 4.76
N ALA A 23 -20.04 8.94 4.86
CA ALA A 23 -21.31 8.26 4.79
C ALA A 23 -21.43 7.55 3.44
N GLY A 24 -21.66 6.23 3.48
CA GLY A 24 -21.74 5.38 2.30
C GLY A 24 -20.40 4.83 1.80
N LYS A 25 -19.29 5.08 2.51
CA LYS A 25 -18.04 4.32 2.38
C LYS A 25 -18.12 3.06 3.26
N PRO A 26 -17.31 2.02 2.96
CA PRO A 26 -17.16 0.87 3.83
C PRO A 26 -16.75 1.25 5.27
N GLU A 27 -17.09 0.41 6.25
CA GLU A 27 -16.85 0.66 7.68
C GLU A 27 -15.36 0.85 7.99
N GLU A 28 -14.50 0.00 7.44
CA GLU A 28 -13.05 0.07 7.65
C GLU A 28 -12.44 1.37 7.09
N TYR A 29 -13.00 1.90 5.99
CA TYR A 29 -12.59 3.21 5.47
C TYR A 29 -13.05 4.33 6.41
N GLN A 30 -14.24 4.23 6.99
CA GLN A 30 -14.73 5.23 7.94
C GLN A 30 -13.87 5.24 9.22
N GLU A 31 -13.44 4.07 9.70
CA GLU A 31 -12.55 3.95 10.86
C GLU A 31 -11.15 4.53 10.59
N ILE A 32 -10.51 4.12 9.48
CA ILE A 32 -9.14 4.56 9.14
C ILE A 32 -9.08 6.07 8.86
N PHE A 33 -10.12 6.63 8.25
CA PHE A 33 -10.18 8.05 7.88
C PHE A 33 -11.13 8.87 8.76
N ALA A 34 -11.41 8.41 9.98
CA ALA A 34 -12.06 9.22 11.02
C ALA A 34 -11.03 10.13 11.69
N GLY A 35 -11.49 11.26 12.25
CA GLY A 35 -10.59 12.11 13.02
C GLY A 35 -9.66 12.93 12.12
N ASN A 36 -8.52 13.31 12.70
CA ASN A 36 -7.42 13.88 11.95
C ASN A 36 -6.67 12.80 11.14
N ILE A 37 -6.60 12.99 9.82
CA ILE A 37 -5.92 12.10 8.87
C ILE A 37 -4.47 12.50 8.55
N ASP A 38 -3.89 13.46 9.27
CA ASP A 38 -2.49 13.89 9.14
C ASP A 38 -1.55 12.73 9.47
N ASP A 39 -0.70 12.35 8.50
CA ASP A 39 0.23 11.25 8.61
C ASP A 39 1.58 11.65 9.24
N SER A 40 1.68 12.86 9.79
CA SER A 40 2.88 13.39 10.46
C SER A 40 2.77 13.52 11.99
N PHE A 41 1.78 12.84 12.59
CA PHE A 41 1.49 12.92 14.02
C PHE A 41 2.63 12.41 14.92
N ARG A 42 2.74 13.03 16.10
CA ARG A 42 3.73 12.71 17.13
C ARG A 42 3.26 13.15 18.51
N LEU A 43 3.41 12.28 19.50
CA LEU A 43 2.95 12.51 20.85
C LEU A 43 3.86 11.79 21.85
N GLY A 44 4.55 12.57 22.67
CA GLY A 44 5.26 12.06 23.84
C GLY A 44 4.34 12.05 25.05
N VAL A 45 4.28 10.93 25.76
CA VAL A 45 3.43 10.73 26.93
C VAL A 45 4.29 10.37 28.12
N ARG A 46 4.11 11.10 29.23
CA ARG A 46 4.78 10.84 30.51
C ARG A 46 3.79 10.37 31.56
N LEU A 47 4.11 9.28 32.22
CA LEU A 47 3.35 8.66 33.31
C LEU A 47 3.85 9.22 34.65
N ASN A 48 3.02 10.02 35.33
CA ASN A 48 3.33 10.51 36.67
C ASN A 48 2.48 9.76 37.71
N MET A 49 3.12 8.91 38.52
CA MET A 49 2.45 8.08 39.55
C MET A 49 1.46 8.87 40.43
N ASN A 50 1.75 10.14 40.74
CA ASN A 50 0.91 10.97 41.62
C ASN A 50 0.09 12.07 40.90
N LYS A 51 0.40 12.38 39.63
CA LYS A 51 -0.19 13.52 38.90
C LYS A 51 -0.99 13.10 37.67
N GLY A 52 -1.06 11.80 37.38
CA GLY A 52 -1.74 11.26 36.21
C GLY A 52 -0.87 11.30 34.96
N LEU A 53 -1.48 11.50 33.79
CA LEU A 53 -0.83 11.38 32.49
C LEU A 53 -0.53 12.77 31.92
N CYS A 54 0.67 12.99 31.37
CA CYS A 54 1.07 14.25 30.76
C CYS A 54 1.31 14.07 29.26
N LEU A 55 0.42 14.63 28.44
CA LEU A 55 0.54 14.65 26.98
C LEU A 55 1.53 15.73 26.53
N TYR A 56 2.09 15.56 25.33
CA TYR A 56 3.06 16.47 24.71
C TYR A 56 4.35 16.65 25.52
N SER A 57 4.78 15.60 26.22
CA SER A 57 6.11 15.58 26.83
C SER A 57 7.17 15.48 25.72
N GLU A 58 8.33 16.10 25.94
CA GLU A 58 9.48 15.90 25.05
C GLU A 58 9.88 14.42 25.03
N PHE A 59 10.38 13.91 23.90
CA PHE A 59 10.65 12.48 23.75
C PHE A 59 11.67 11.92 24.75
N TYR A 60 12.73 12.66 25.09
CA TYR A 60 13.68 12.25 26.14
C TYR A 60 13.06 12.13 27.53
N ASN A 61 11.92 12.77 27.76
CA ASN A 61 11.19 12.77 29.02
C ASN A 61 9.89 11.96 28.96
N SER A 62 9.65 11.25 27.85
CA SER A 62 8.43 10.48 27.61
C SER A 62 8.66 9.01 27.96
N ASP A 63 7.67 8.40 28.62
CA ASP A 63 7.64 6.96 28.88
C ASP A 63 7.03 6.20 27.69
N ILE A 64 6.16 6.86 26.91
CA ILE A 64 5.52 6.32 25.72
C ILE A 64 5.64 7.35 24.59
N ILE A 65 6.01 6.89 23.39
CA ILE A 65 6.01 7.69 22.16
C ILE A 65 4.99 7.09 21.20
N VAL A 66 4.00 7.90 20.82
CA VAL A 66 3.01 7.57 19.79
C VAL A 66 3.27 8.45 18.58
N ALA A 67 3.71 7.89 17.47
CA ALA A 67 4.08 8.68 16.30
C ALA A 67 3.97 7.88 15.01
N SER A 68 3.70 8.59 13.92
CA SER A 68 3.84 8.06 12.57
C SER A 68 5.32 7.93 12.16
N PRO A 69 5.66 7.06 11.19
CA PRO A 69 7.01 7.00 10.65
C PRO A 69 7.50 8.34 10.09
N LEU A 70 6.62 9.09 9.42
CA LEU A 70 6.92 10.43 8.91
C LEU A 70 7.11 11.43 10.06
N GLY A 71 6.25 11.41 11.07
CA GLY A 71 6.35 12.28 12.24
C GLY A 71 7.68 12.12 12.99
N LEU A 72 8.16 10.89 13.17
CA LEU A 72 9.48 10.62 13.76
C LEU A 72 10.63 11.14 12.87
N LYS A 73 10.54 10.91 11.55
CA LYS A 73 11.53 11.39 10.60
C LYS A 73 11.64 12.92 10.63
N LEU A 74 10.51 13.62 10.52
CA LEU A 74 10.45 15.09 10.56
C LEU A 74 10.92 15.65 11.90
N SER A 75 10.60 14.99 13.02
CA SER A 75 11.07 15.41 14.36
C SER A 75 12.60 15.45 14.41
N SER A 76 13.23 14.43 13.84
CA SER A 76 14.69 14.32 13.83
C SER A 76 15.38 15.33 12.91
N GLU A 77 14.72 15.75 11.83
CA GLU A 77 15.20 16.76 10.88
C GLU A 77 15.02 18.18 11.46
N ASN A 78 13.90 18.45 12.12
CA ASN A 78 13.63 19.77 12.71
C ASN A 78 14.49 20.07 13.95
N SER A 79 14.93 19.04 14.69
CA SER A 79 15.95 19.20 15.76
C SER A 79 17.31 19.67 15.22
N SER A 80 17.55 19.59 13.90
CA SER A 80 18.76 20.08 13.24
C SER A 80 18.66 21.53 12.72
N GLY A 81 17.57 22.24 13.03
CA GLY A 81 17.23 23.53 12.43
C GLY A 81 17.01 24.69 13.40
N SER A 82 18.06 25.11 14.11
CA SER A 82 18.24 26.54 14.45
C SER A 82 19.39 27.11 13.61
N LYS A 83 18.99 27.74 12.50
CA LYS A 83 19.71 28.70 11.62
C LYS A 83 20.86 28.19 10.73
N GLY A 84 20.71 28.46 9.44
CA GLY A 84 21.83 28.72 8.52
C GLY A 84 21.92 27.77 7.34
N ALA A 85 21.57 28.27 6.16
CA ALA A 85 22.04 27.71 4.90
C ALA A 85 23.57 27.75 4.87
N GLY A 86 24.21 26.58 4.70
CA GLY A 86 25.66 26.45 4.63
C GLY A 86 26.23 25.65 5.80
N THR A 87 26.61 24.41 5.51
CA THR A 87 27.55 23.59 6.30
C THR A 87 27.19 23.34 7.78
N SER A 88 26.39 22.31 8.05
CA SER A 88 26.70 21.37 9.14
C SER A 88 25.99 20.01 8.93
N LYS A 89 26.78 18.94 8.78
CA LYS A 89 26.33 17.57 9.02
C LYS A 89 26.17 17.40 10.54
N SER A 90 25.08 17.93 11.11
CA SER A 90 24.70 17.59 12.49
C SER A 90 23.67 16.47 12.40
N GLY A 91 24.05 15.27 12.85
CA GLY A 91 23.24 14.07 12.69
C GLY A 91 21.85 14.21 13.31
N SER A 92 20.84 13.83 12.54
CA SER A 92 19.46 13.63 12.99
C SER A 92 19.46 12.82 14.31
N GLU A 93 18.92 13.41 15.37
CA GLU A 93 19.07 12.96 16.75
C GLU A 93 17.97 11.95 17.09
N TYR A 94 18.25 10.66 16.90
CA TYR A 94 17.36 9.54 17.26
C TYR A 94 17.72 8.89 18.61
N ASP A 95 18.57 9.55 19.40
CA ASP A 95 19.08 9.01 20.66
C ASP A 95 17.94 8.74 21.68
N TYR A 96 16.80 9.42 21.55
CA TYR A 96 15.58 9.14 22.32
C TYR A 96 14.92 7.77 21.99
N LEU A 97 15.31 7.11 20.90
CA LEU A 97 14.86 5.75 20.54
C LEU A 97 15.83 4.65 21.00
N SER A 98 16.89 5.00 21.73
CA SER A 98 17.92 4.04 22.18
C SER A 98 17.40 3.05 23.22
N SER A 99 16.49 3.48 24.09
CA SER A 99 15.98 2.72 25.22
C SER A 99 14.59 2.12 25.01
N ILE A 100 14.16 1.90 23.76
CA ILE A 100 12.85 1.29 23.47
C ILE A 100 12.85 -0.17 23.93
N GLU A 101 12.01 -0.49 24.91
CA GLU A 101 11.82 -1.85 25.44
C GLU A 101 10.64 -2.56 24.78
N VAL A 102 9.62 -1.81 24.34
CA VAL A 102 8.46 -2.33 23.62
C VAL A 102 8.24 -1.48 22.37
N LEU A 103 8.27 -2.13 21.20
CA LEU A 103 7.89 -1.53 19.92
C LEU A 103 6.55 -2.10 19.49
N VAL A 104 5.57 -1.22 19.32
CA VAL A 104 4.28 -1.55 18.71
C VAL A 104 4.22 -0.92 17.32
N MET A 105 4.04 -1.75 16.31
CA MET A 105 3.70 -1.34 14.95
C MET A 105 2.25 -1.74 14.71
N ASP A 106 1.35 -0.79 14.90
CA ASP A 106 -0.07 -1.01 14.69
C ASP A 106 -0.47 -0.72 13.24
N GLN A 107 -1.43 -1.46 12.70
CA GLN A 107 -1.92 -1.36 11.31
C GLN A 107 -0.80 -1.29 10.26
N CYS A 108 0.09 -2.30 10.22
CA CYS A 108 1.21 -2.32 9.28
C CYS A 108 0.78 -2.26 7.81
N ASP A 109 -0.42 -2.73 7.48
CA ASP A 109 -1.01 -2.64 6.14
C ASP A 109 -1.27 -1.17 5.74
N ALA A 110 -1.66 -0.29 6.66
CA ALA A 110 -1.79 1.14 6.40
C ALA A 110 -0.44 1.80 6.09
N PHE A 111 0.67 1.33 6.69
CA PHE A 111 2.01 1.83 6.37
C PHE A 111 2.43 1.54 4.93
N LEU A 112 1.92 0.48 4.31
CA LEU A 112 2.17 0.20 2.88
C LEU A 112 1.57 1.27 1.97
N MET A 113 0.53 1.96 2.46
CA MET A 113 -0.13 3.06 1.76
C MET A 113 0.55 4.42 2.01
N GLN A 114 1.65 4.44 2.76
CA GLN A 114 2.54 5.58 2.98
C GLN A 114 3.89 5.38 2.26
N ASN A 115 4.92 6.19 2.59
CA ASN A 115 6.27 5.91 2.11
C ASN A 115 6.93 4.86 3.02
N TRP A 116 7.04 3.63 2.52
CA TRP A 116 7.65 2.50 3.24
C TRP A 116 9.10 2.75 3.67
N GLU A 117 9.84 3.59 2.94
CA GLU A 117 11.22 3.95 3.31
C GLU A 117 11.29 4.63 4.69
N HIS A 118 10.25 5.36 5.09
CA HIS A 118 10.21 5.97 6.42
C HIS A 118 10.19 4.90 7.52
N VAL A 119 9.41 3.83 7.34
CA VAL A 119 9.36 2.70 8.29
C VAL A 119 10.74 2.05 8.41
N LEU A 120 11.35 1.70 7.27
CA LEU A 120 12.67 1.06 7.25
C LEU A 120 13.75 1.93 7.89
N SER A 121 13.74 3.24 7.58
CA SER A 121 14.67 4.21 8.16
C SER A 121 14.54 4.28 9.67
N ILE A 122 13.32 4.40 10.21
CA ILE A 122 13.09 4.47 11.66
C ILE A 122 13.53 3.18 12.34
N LEU A 123 13.18 2.00 11.80
CA LEU A 123 13.57 0.71 12.38
C LEU A 123 15.09 0.55 12.49
N GLN A 124 15.86 1.07 11.53
CA GLN A 124 17.33 1.10 11.59
C GLN A 124 17.89 2.03 12.69
N LYS A 125 17.07 2.93 13.24
CA LYS A 125 17.46 3.88 14.27
C LYS A 125 17.09 3.44 15.69
N ILE A 126 16.13 2.55 15.84
CA ILE A 126 15.69 2.05 17.15
C ILE A 126 16.80 1.24 17.82
N ASN A 127 16.98 1.45 19.12
CA ASN A 127 17.97 0.76 19.97
C ASN A 127 19.44 0.94 19.56
N ASN A 128 19.76 1.93 18.74
CA ASN A 128 21.15 2.31 18.54
C ASN A 128 21.73 2.92 19.82
N VAL A 129 23.03 2.70 20.02
CA VAL A 129 23.78 3.32 21.12
C VAL A 129 23.74 4.84 20.93
N PRO A 130 23.31 5.62 21.95
CA PRO A 130 23.29 7.08 21.88
C PRO A 130 24.64 7.66 21.51
N LYS A 131 24.64 8.68 20.65
CA LYS A 131 25.87 9.40 20.28
C LYS A 131 26.21 10.51 21.27
N LYS A 132 25.20 11.10 21.89
CA LYS A 132 25.34 12.14 22.90
C LYS A 132 24.85 11.64 24.25
N ILE A 133 25.53 12.06 25.32
CA ILE A 133 25.06 11.83 26.68
C ILE A 133 24.05 12.91 27.01
N HIS A 134 22.80 12.52 27.29
CA HIS A 134 21.78 13.45 27.74
C HIS A 134 22.07 13.89 29.20
N PRO A 135 21.88 15.17 29.58
CA PRO A 135 22.21 15.64 30.92
C PRO A 135 21.47 14.93 32.07
N SER A 136 20.30 14.35 31.79
CA SER A 136 19.51 13.59 32.78
C SER A 136 19.86 12.10 32.85
N THR A 137 20.89 11.64 32.14
CA THR A 137 21.28 10.22 32.14
C THR A 137 21.89 9.81 33.49
N ASP A 138 21.25 8.86 34.15
CA ASP A 138 21.78 8.18 35.33
C ASP A 138 22.47 6.86 34.94
N PHE A 139 23.79 6.90 34.84
CA PHE A 139 24.61 5.74 34.45
C PHE A 139 24.49 4.55 35.40
N SER A 140 24.10 4.76 36.66
CA SER A 140 23.91 3.64 37.61
C SER A 140 22.73 2.74 37.25
N ARG A 141 21.80 3.25 36.42
CA ARG A 141 20.60 2.55 35.98
C ARG A 141 20.72 1.96 34.57
N VAL A 142 21.80 2.27 33.84
CA VAL A 142 22.00 1.80 32.47
C VAL A 142 22.43 0.35 32.49
N GLN A 143 21.62 -0.53 31.91
CA GLN A 143 21.93 -1.96 31.84
C GLN A 143 23.02 -2.23 30.79
N SER A 144 23.92 -3.18 31.07
CA SER A 144 25.08 -3.47 30.22
C SER A 144 24.69 -3.83 28.78
N TYR A 145 23.57 -4.52 28.57
CA TYR A 145 23.14 -4.89 27.23
C TYR A 145 22.74 -3.68 26.36
N PHE A 146 22.41 -2.52 26.93
CA PHE A 146 22.24 -1.29 26.15
C PHE A 146 23.58 -0.74 25.67
N LEU A 147 24.64 -0.87 26.50
CA LEU A 147 26.00 -0.43 26.16
C LEU A 147 26.63 -1.33 25.10
N ASP A 148 26.35 -2.63 25.17
CA ASP A 148 26.87 -3.64 24.23
C ASP A 148 26.08 -3.73 22.92
N ALA A 149 25.14 -2.80 22.67
CA ALA A 149 24.24 -2.80 21.51
C ALA A 149 23.39 -4.09 21.35
N ASN A 150 23.11 -4.77 22.47
CA ASN A 150 22.35 -6.01 22.52
C ASN A 150 20.86 -5.80 22.82
N SER A 151 20.43 -4.56 23.09
CA SER A 151 19.03 -4.20 23.43
C SER A 151 18.00 -4.63 22.38
N LYS A 152 18.38 -4.67 21.10
CA LYS A 152 17.55 -5.18 19.99
C LYS A 152 17.10 -6.64 20.17
N TYR A 153 17.85 -7.44 20.93
CA TYR A 153 17.52 -8.84 21.22
C TYR A 153 16.53 -9.00 22.39
N PHE A 154 16.37 -7.94 23.21
CA PHE A 154 15.50 -7.93 24.40
C PHE A 154 14.19 -7.15 24.17
N ARG A 155 14.19 -6.16 23.26
CA ARG A 155 13.01 -5.35 22.94
C ARG A 155 11.83 -6.21 22.47
N GLN A 156 10.68 -6.17 23.13
CA GLN A 156 9.47 -6.83 22.65
C GLN A 156 8.94 -6.12 21.38
N ASN A 157 8.75 -6.87 20.29
CA ASN A 157 8.20 -6.35 19.04
C ASN A 157 6.78 -6.90 18.85
N LEU A 158 5.80 -6.02 18.72
CA LEU A 158 4.40 -6.35 18.46
C LEU A 158 4.00 -5.73 17.12
N LEU A 159 3.73 -6.57 16.11
CA LEU A 159 3.33 -6.14 14.77
C LEU A 159 1.90 -6.59 14.54
N PHE A 160 1.01 -5.63 14.30
CA PHE A 160 -0.40 -5.85 13.97
C PHE A 160 -0.65 -5.46 12.52
N THR A 161 -1.36 -6.32 11.79
CA THR A 161 -1.66 -6.14 10.36
C THR A 161 -2.87 -7.01 10.01
N ASP A 162 -3.72 -6.53 9.11
CA ASP A 162 -4.86 -7.33 8.62
C ASP A 162 -4.41 -8.49 7.73
N TYR A 163 -3.28 -8.32 7.05
CA TYR A 163 -2.71 -9.35 6.17
C TYR A 163 -1.18 -9.29 6.10
N PHE A 164 -0.58 -10.40 5.68
CA PHE A 164 0.86 -10.48 5.43
C PHE A 164 1.21 -10.01 4.02
N THR A 165 2.28 -9.23 3.94
CA THR A 165 2.98 -8.91 2.69
C THR A 165 4.45 -9.28 2.81
N PRO A 166 5.17 -9.41 1.68
CA PRO A 166 6.62 -9.64 1.71
C PRO A 166 7.38 -8.57 2.52
N GLU A 167 6.95 -7.32 2.48
CA GLU A 167 7.54 -6.20 3.21
C GLU A 167 7.41 -6.37 4.73
N ILE A 168 6.21 -6.71 5.22
CA ILE A 168 5.95 -6.93 6.64
C ILE A 168 6.70 -8.17 7.14
N LEU A 169 6.68 -9.26 6.36
CA LEU A 169 7.42 -10.48 6.68
C LEU A 169 8.93 -10.25 6.68
N SER A 170 9.44 -9.36 5.81
CA SER A 170 10.85 -8.96 5.79
C SER A 170 11.22 -8.29 7.11
N ILE A 171 10.43 -7.34 7.62
CA ILE A 171 10.66 -6.73 8.95
C ILE A 171 10.63 -7.79 10.05
N PHE A 172 9.59 -8.64 10.06
CA PHE A 172 9.45 -9.71 11.05
C PHE A 172 10.67 -10.63 11.07
N ASN A 173 11.21 -11.00 9.90
CA ASN A 173 12.34 -11.90 9.79
C ASN A 173 13.69 -11.22 10.06
N SER A 174 13.90 -9.99 9.57
CA SER A 174 15.20 -9.31 9.61
C SER A 174 15.42 -8.41 10.82
N THR A 175 14.36 -7.82 11.38
CA THR A 175 14.46 -6.76 12.41
C THR A 175 14.09 -7.25 13.81
N CYS A 176 13.24 -8.27 13.91
CA CYS A 176 12.81 -8.81 15.21
C CYS A 176 13.77 -9.90 15.68
N GLU A 177 14.92 -9.58 16.27
CA GLU A 177 15.99 -10.55 16.60
C GLU A 177 15.85 -11.18 18.01
N ASN A 178 14.64 -11.21 18.57
CA ASN A 178 14.39 -11.59 19.95
C ASN A 178 14.97 -12.94 20.40
N ILE A 179 15.62 -12.99 21.57
CA ILE A 179 16.22 -14.21 22.16
C ILE A 179 15.18 -15.31 22.37
N ASN A 180 13.98 -14.93 22.82
CA ASN A 180 12.87 -15.87 23.08
C ASN A 180 12.17 -16.34 21.78
N GLY A 181 12.70 -15.99 20.62
CA GLY A 181 12.15 -16.34 19.32
C GLY A 181 11.01 -15.43 18.88
N LYS A 182 10.26 -15.90 17.89
CA LYS A 182 9.17 -15.15 17.25
C LYS A 182 7.95 -16.04 17.10
N TYR A 183 6.77 -15.48 17.30
CA TYR A 183 5.51 -16.16 17.08
C TYR A 183 4.67 -15.37 16.07
N LYS A 184 4.01 -16.08 15.16
CA LYS A 184 3.18 -15.51 14.11
C LYS A 184 1.81 -16.18 14.13
N VAL A 185 0.76 -15.39 14.29
CA VAL A 185 -0.63 -15.83 14.13
C VAL A 185 -1.11 -15.37 12.76
N ALA A 186 -1.64 -16.31 11.98
CA ALA A 186 -2.16 -16.03 10.64
C ALA A 186 -3.58 -16.58 10.53
N SER A 187 -4.49 -15.78 9.97
CA SER A 187 -5.79 -16.30 9.54
C SER A 187 -5.59 -17.11 8.25
N LEU A 188 -6.31 -18.24 8.15
CA LEU A 188 -6.37 -19.01 6.92
C LEU A 188 -7.48 -18.44 6.02
N TYR A 189 -7.17 -18.26 4.74
CA TYR A 189 -8.14 -17.77 3.77
C TYR A 189 -8.95 -18.95 3.23
N SER A 190 -10.09 -19.21 3.85
CA SER A 190 -11.01 -20.23 3.35
C SER A 190 -11.55 -19.85 1.97
N THR A 191 -11.88 -20.86 1.16
CA THR A 191 -12.51 -20.63 -0.14
C THR A 191 -13.85 -19.92 -0.04
N THR A 192 -14.54 -19.97 1.11
CA THR A 192 -15.83 -19.28 1.32
C THR A 192 -15.67 -17.82 1.71
N ASN A 193 -14.60 -17.47 2.43
CA ASN A 193 -14.35 -16.12 2.94
C ASN A 193 -13.36 -15.34 2.07
N SER A 194 -13.00 -15.87 0.90
CA SER A 194 -12.13 -15.21 -0.06
C SER A 194 -12.87 -14.07 -0.76
N SER A 195 -12.15 -12.97 -1.06
CA SER A 195 -12.81 -11.73 -1.48
C SER A 195 -13.51 -11.82 -2.83
N ILE A 196 -13.11 -12.77 -3.70
CA ILE A 196 -13.78 -13.02 -4.98
C ILE A 196 -15.25 -13.41 -4.82
N ASN A 197 -15.65 -13.98 -3.68
CA ASN A 197 -17.04 -14.35 -3.42
C ASN A 197 -17.94 -13.16 -3.12
N HIS A 198 -17.37 -11.99 -2.80
CA HIS A 198 -18.11 -10.75 -2.57
C HIS A 198 -18.40 -9.99 -3.88
N VAL A 199 -18.02 -10.57 -5.04
CA VAL A 199 -18.43 -10.10 -6.35
C VAL A 199 -19.92 -10.42 -6.55
N THR A 200 -20.73 -9.37 -6.63
CA THR A 200 -22.19 -9.42 -6.76
C THR A 200 -22.65 -9.44 -8.22
N THR A 201 -21.82 -9.00 -9.15
CA THR A 201 -22.10 -8.99 -10.60
C THR A 201 -21.95 -10.41 -11.16
N LYS A 202 -22.86 -11.34 -10.85
CA LYS A 202 -22.82 -12.73 -11.37
C LYS A 202 -23.93 -12.99 -12.40
N PRO A 203 -23.64 -13.75 -13.48
CA PRO A 203 -22.37 -14.44 -13.77
C PRO A 203 -21.38 -13.54 -14.54
N LEU A 204 -20.19 -13.29 -13.97
CA LEU A 204 -19.09 -12.57 -14.62
C LEU A 204 -17.83 -13.44 -14.63
N PRO A 205 -17.42 -13.99 -15.79
CA PRO A 205 -16.17 -14.70 -15.91
C PRO A 205 -14.97 -13.78 -15.62
N GLN A 206 -14.21 -14.14 -14.58
CA GLN A 206 -12.98 -13.49 -14.15
C GLN A 206 -11.80 -14.39 -14.54
N VAL A 207 -11.00 -13.93 -15.51
CA VAL A 207 -9.92 -14.75 -16.08
C VAL A 207 -8.57 -14.33 -15.52
N PHE A 208 -7.91 -15.26 -14.84
CA PHE A 208 -6.60 -15.10 -14.23
C PHE A 208 -5.53 -15.68 -15.17
N TYR A 209 -4.55 -14.85 -15.51
CA TYR A 209 -3.46 -15.14 -16.44
C TYR A 209 -2.16 -15.25 -15.65
N LYS A 210 -1.60 -16.45 -15.61
CA LYS A 210 -0.32 -16.74 -14.96
C LYS A 210 0.81 -16.28 -15.86
N ILE A 211 1.58 -15.32 -15.38
CA ILE A 211 2.81 -14.86 -16.03
C ILE A 211 3.86 -15.96 -15.83
N PRO A 212 4.57 -16.38 -16.88
CA PRO A 212 5.66 -17.34 -16.74
C PRO A 212 6.68 -16.85 -15.70
N SER A 213 7.19 -17.73 -14.83
CA SER A 213 8.18 -17.33 -13.83
C SER A 213 9.58 -17.19 -14.46
N PRO A 214 10.43 -16.23 -14.05
CA PRO A 214 11.79 -16.10 -14.57
C PRO A 214 12.71 -17.22 -14.07
N LEU A 215 12.33 -17.88 -12.96
CA LEU A 215 13.13 -18.91 -12.27
C LEU A 215 13.26 -20.23 -13.06
N VAL A 216 12.54 -20.39 -14.16
CA VAL A 216 12.50 -21.63 -14.96
C VAL A 216 13.47 -21.59 -16.15
N SER A 217 14.03 -20.42 -16.49
CA SER A 217 14.98 -20.28 -17.61
C SER A 217 16.42 -20.41 -17.10
N GLY A 218 17.10 -21.48 -17.51
CA GLY A 218 18.35 -21.99 -16.94
C GLY A 218 19.51 -20.99 -16.76
N SER A 219 20.18 -21.15 -15.62
CA SER A 219 21.64 -21.10 -15.37
C SER A 219 22.50 -19.91 -15.84
N ASP A 220 21.94 -18.77 -16.26
CA ASP A 220 22.72 -17.58 -16.59
C ASP A 220 22.24 -16.34 -15.80
N PRO A 221 22.95 -15.95 -14.72
CA PRO A 221 22.57 -14.80 -13.87
C PRO A 221 22.44 -13.48 -14.64
N GLU A 222 23.19 -13.31 -15.74
CA GLU A 222 23.16 -12.08 -16.55
C GLU A 222 21.91 -11.98 -17.44
N LYS A 223 21.16 -13.07 -17.63
CA LYS A 223 19.93 -13.10 -18.44
C LYS A 223 18.65 -13.15 -17.60
N GLN A 224 18.75 -13.07 -16.27
CA GLN A 224 17.57 -13.01 -15.41
C GLN A 224 16.87 -11.66 -15.59
N VAL A 225 15.75 -11.69 -16.30
CA VAL A 225 14.84 -10.55 -16.39
C VAL A 225 14.23 -10.33 -15.00
N MET A 226 14.29 -9.10 -14.49
CA MET A 226 13.64 -8.74 -13.25
C MET A 226 12.13 -9.08 -13.30
N PRO A 227 11.52 -9.62 -12.24
CA PRO A 227 10.10 -9.99 -12.25
C PRO A 227 9.17 -8.84 -12.68
N THR A 228 9.49 -7.60 -12.28
CA THR A 228 8.77 -6.39 -12.67
C THR A 228 8.84 -6.13 -14.19
N ASP A 229 10.01 -6.34 -14.80
CA ASP A 229 10.19 -6.22 -16.24
C ASP A 229 9.45 -7.29 -17.01
N GLN A 230 9.45 -8.52 -16.49
CA GLN A 230 8.74 -9.62 -17.11
C GLN A 230 7.23 -9.39 -17.14
N ARG A 231 6.63 -8.94 -16.02
CA ARG A 231 5.22 -8.58 -15.97
C ARG A 231 4.88 -7.47 -16.95
N PHE A 232 5.68 -6.41 -16.97
CA PHE A 232 5.49 -5.30 -17.91
C PHE A 232 5.58 -5.75 -19.36
N ASN A 233 6.58 -6.56 -19.72
CA ASN A 233 6.73 -7.10 -21.07
C ASN A 233 5.55 -8.00 -21.45
N TYR A 234 5.11 -8.88 -20.54
CA TYR A 234 3.96 -9.75 -20.75
C TYR A 234 2.67 -8.95 -20.98
N PHE A 235 2.45 -7.89 -20.20
CA PHE A 235 1.34 -6.96 -20.39
C PHE A 235 1.39 -6.28 -21.75
N CYS A 236 2.54 -5.70 -22.12
CA CYS A 236 2.73 -5.02 -23.41
C CYS A 236 2.54 -5.95 -24.63
N GLN A 237 2.83 -7.25 -24.49
CA GLN A 237 2.68 -8.22 -25.57
C GLN A 237 1.24 -8.74 -25.69
N ASN A 238 0.59 -9.04 -24.56
CA ASN A 238 -0.66 -9.80 -24.55
C ASN A 238 -1.91 -8.94 -24.31
N PHE A 239 -1.79 -7.80 -23.63
CA PHE A 239 -2.93 -6.99 -23.15
C PHE A 239 -3.08 -5.65 -23.86
N SER A 240 -2.09 -5.22 -24.66
CA SER A 240 -2.11 -3.91 -25.32
C SER A 240 -3.30 -3.70 -26.25
N LYS A 241 -3.78 -4.77 -26.89
CA LYS A 241 -4.99 -4.70 -27.73
C LYS A 241 -6.24 -4.35 -26.92
N LEU A 242 -6.30 -4.78 -25.67
CA LEU A 242 -7.44 -4.51 -24.79
C LEU A 242 -7.51 -3.04 -24.37
N LEU A 243 -6.37 -2.32 -24.36
CA LEU A 243 -6.34 -0.88 -24.03
C LEU A 243 -7.09 0.00 -25.05
N PHE A 244 -7.34 -0.50 -26.26
CA PHE A 244 -8.11 0.17 -27.29
C PHE A 244 -9.63 -0.04 -27.14
N VAL A 245 -10.06 -0.99 -26.29
CA VAL A 245 -11.48 -1.21 -26.01
C VAL A 245 -12.01 -0.05 -25.17
N PRO A 246 -13.04 0.69 -25.61
CA PRO A 246 -13.60 1.80 -24.84
C PRO A 246 -14.16 1.34 -23.49
N GLY A 247 -13.89 2.10 -22.44
CA GLY A 247 -14.30 1.76 -21.07
C GLY A 247 -13.36 0.78 -20.37
N THR A 248 -12.10 0.69 -20.83
CA THR A 248 -11.08 -0.16 -20.19
C THR A 248 -10.52 0.51 -18.93
N PHE A 249 -10.62 -0.19 -17.81
CA PHE A 249 -10.07 0.22 -16.52
C PHE A 249 -8.86 -0.65 -16.18
N VAL A 250 -7.70 -0.03 -15.96
CA VAL A 250 -6.45 -0.71 -15.62
C VAL A 250 -6.09 -0.39 -14.19
N PHE A 251 -6.10 -1.40 -13.33
CA PHE A 251 -5.72 -1.28 -11.92
C PHE A 251 -4.26 -1.67 -11.71
N VAL A 252 -3.53 -0.86 -10.94
CA VAL A 252 -2.13 -1.11 -10.58
C VAL A 252 -1.89 -0.83 -9.10
N SER A 253 -1.29 -1.79 -8.41
CA SER A 253 -1.01 -1.73 -6.97
C SER A 253 0.23 -0.89 -6.65
N SER A 254 1.29 -1.07 -7.43
CA SER A 254 2.57 -0.37 -7.26
C SER A 254 2.61 0.95 -8.04
N TYR A 255 3.04 2.03 -7.37
CA TYR A 255 3.25 3.32 -8.04
C TYR A 255 4.35 3.26 -9.12
N PHE A 256 5.38 2.43 -8.91
CA PHE A 256 6.45 2.26 -9.89
C PHE A 256 5.90 1.67 -11.21
N ASP A 257 5.12 0.60 -11.12
CA ASP A 257 4.47 0.00 -12.29
C ASP A 257 3.40 0.91 -12.88
N TYR A 258 2.69 1.68 -12.06
CA TYR A 258 1.74 2.68 -12.54
C TYR A 258 2.43 3.68 -13.49
N VAL A 259 3.61 4.20 -13.12
CA VAL A 259 4.37 5.11 -13.98
C VAL A 259 4.79 4.42 -15.28
N ARG A 260 5.24 3.17 -15.23
CA ARG A 260 5.62 2.39 -16.42
C ARG A 260 4.44 2.20 -17.38
N VAL A 261 3.30 1.73 -16.86
CA VAL A 261 2.08 1.50 -17.65
C VAL A 261 1.54 2.82 -18.21
N ARG A 262 1.55 3.90 -17.43
CA ARG A 262 1.17 5.24 -17.91
C ARG A 262 2.03 5.68 -19.09
N ASN A 263 3.35 5.59 -18.95
CA ASN A 263 4.28 5.99 -20.01
C ASN A 263 4.08 5.13 -21.27
N TYR A 264 3.81 3.83 -21.11
CA TYR A 264 3.46 2.95 -22.21
C TYR A 264 2.16 3.37 -22.92
N ILE A 265 1.08 3.63 -22.15
CA ILE A 265 -0.21 4.09 -22.68
C ILE A 265 -0.03 5.41 -23.47
N ASN A 266 0.72 6.37 -22.93
CA ASN A 266 1.04 7.61 -23.64
C ASN A 266 1.79 7.33 -24.95
N HIS A 267 2.82 6.48 -24.90
CA HIS A 267 3.61 6.14 -26.08
C HIS A 267 2.77 5.50 -27.19
N ILE A 268 1.90 4.53 -26.88
CA ILE A 268 1.03 3.90 -27.90
C ILE A 268 -0.09 4.83 -28.38
N THR A 269 -0.47 5.83 -27.57
CA THR A 269 -1.44 6.86 -27.94
C THR A 269 -0.84 7.85 -28.94
N GLU A 270 0.40 8.29 -28.71
CA GLU A 270 1.13 9.23 -29.57
C GLU A 270 1.69 8.56 -30.83
N ASN A 271 2.18 7.33 -30.69
CA ASN A 271 2.83 6.55 -31.75
C ASN A 271 2.09 5.23 -32.00
N PRO A 272 0.85 5.26 -32.54
CA PRO A 272 0.16 4.05 -32.94
C PRO A 272 0.96 3.39 -34.06
N SER A 273 1.73 2.35 -33.71
CA SER A 273 2.70 1.71 -34.59
C SER A 273 2.03 1.25 -35.89
N SER A 274 2.78 1.20 -37.00
CA SER A 274 2.25 0.74 -38.30
C SER A 274 1.61 -0.66 -38.26
N VAL A 275 2.00 -1.49 -37.29
CA VAL A 275 1.43 -2.82 -37.01
C VAL A 275 -0.02 -2.72 -36.49
N PHE A 276 -0.33 -1.71 -35.68
CA PHE A 276 -1.67 -1.52 -35.10
C PHE A 276 -2.62 -0.74 -36.00
N LYS A 277 -2.10 0.11 -36.91
CA LYS A 277 -2.91 0.80 -37.93
C LYS A 277 -3.70 -0.13 -38.86
N ARG A 278 -3.34 -1.41 -38.98
CA ARG A 278 -4.05 -2.40 -39.80
C ARG A 278 -5.27 -3.03 -39.11
N PHE A 279 -5.37 -2.92 -37.79
CA PHE A 279 -6.39 -3.61 -36.99
C PHE A 279 -7.30 -2.68 -36.18
N VAL A 280 -6.99 -1.39 -36.13
CA VAL A 280 -7.68 -0.38 -35.32
C VAL A 280 -8.05 0.77 -36.24
N SER A 281 -9.35 1.00 -36.42
CA SER A 281 -9.86 2.16 -37.14
C SER A 281 -9.49 3.46 -36.41
N ARG A 282 -9.46 4.61 -37.11
CA ARG A 282 -9.15 5.92 -36.47
C ARG A 282 -10.07 6.25 -35.29
N GLU A 283 -11.27 5.68 -35.27
CA GLU A 283 -12.27 5.88 -34.23
C GLU A 283 -11.97 5.10 -32.95
N GLU A 284 -11.22 3.99 -33.06
CA GLU A 284 -10.80 3.09 -31.98
C GLU A 284 -9.42 3.43 -31.39
N LEU A 285 -8.79 4.53 -31.84
CA LEU A 285 -7.57 5.05 -31.21
C LEU A 285 -7.88 5.50 -29.78
N ILE A 286 -6.89 5.35 -28.89
CA ILE A 286 -6.99 5.84 -27.51
C ILE A 286 -7.14 7.37 -27.55
N LYS A 287 -8.29 7.86 -27.08
CA LYS A 287 -8.56 9.30 -26.96
C LYS A 287 -8.39 9.71 -25.51
N SER A 288 -7.56 10.72 -25.26
CA SER A 288 -7.40 11.38 -23.95
C SER A 288 -7.37 10.39 -22.76
N PRO A 289 -6.33 9.53 -22.63
CA PRO A 289 -6.28 8.55 -21.56
C PRO A 289 -6.39 9.22 -20.18
N ALA A 290 -7.16 8.61 -19.28
CA ALA A 290 -7.37 9.10 -17.94
C ALA A 290 -6.36 8.45 -16.99
N PHE A 291 -5.66 9.24 -16.18
CA PHE A 291 -4.67 8.76 -15.24
C PHE A 291 -5.01 9.25 -13.83
N LEU A 292 -5.39 8.33 -12.95
CA LEU A 292 -5.76 8.61 -11.56
C LEU A 292 -4.76 7.96 -10.61
N ASN A 293 -4.03 8.82 -9.89
CA ASN A 293 -3.17 8.45 -8.77
C ASN A 293 -3.35 9.41 -7.59
N GLU A 294 -2.77 9.10 -6.44
CA GLU A 294 -2.87 9.83 -5.19
C GLU A 294 -2.48 11.32 -5.31
N TYR A 295 -1.61 11.67 -6.26
CA TYR A 295 -1.14 13.04 -6.53
C TYR A 295 -2.04 13.82 -7.50
N THR A 296 -3.10 13.20 -8.02
CA THR A 296 -3.97 13.85 -9.01
C THR A 296 -4.84 14.92 -8.35
N SER A 297 -4.79 16.15 -8.86
CA SER A 297 -5.56 17.27 -8.33
C SER A 297 -7.07 17.04 -8.42
N LYS A 298 -7.85 17.58 -7.48
CA LYS A 298 -9.33 17.44 -7.45
C LYS A 298 -10.01 17.83 -8.77
N SER A 299 -9.51 18.88 -9.44
CA SER A 299 -10.02 19.31 -10.75
C SER A 299 -9.77 18.26 -11.84
N ASN A 300 -8.57 17.70 -11.90
CA ASN A 300 -8.24 16.62 -12.84
C ASN A 300 -8.98 15.33 -12.51
N VAL A 301 -9.16 14.98 -11.24
CA VAL A 301 -9.99 13.85 -10.82
C VAL A 301 -11.41 13.99 -11.36
N SER A 302 -12.05 15.14 -11.14
CA SER A 302 -13.40 15.42 -11.65
C SER A 302 -13.46 15.32 -13.17
N ARG A 303 -12.49 15.94 -13.86
CA ARG A 303 -12.36 15.91 -15.32
C ARG A 303 -12.22 14.48 -15.83
N PHE A 304 -11.24 13.71 -15.37
CA PHE A 304 -10.98 12.36 -15.84
C PHE A 304 -12.16 11.42 -15.62
N ARG A 305 -12.82 11.50 -14.46
CA ARG A 305 -14.03 10.72 -14.17
C ARG A 305 -15.17 11.07 -15.13
N SER A 306 -15.39 12.36 -15.38
CA SER A 306 -16.41 12.82 -16.34
C SER A 306 -16.09 12.37 -17.76
N HIS A 307 -14.86 12.57 -18.24
CA HIS A 307 -14.46 12.17 -19.58
C HIS A 307 -14.56 10.65 -19.81
N PHE A 308 -14.17 9.84 -18.82
CA PHE A 308 -14.29 8.39 -18.90
C PHE A 308 -15.76 7.94 -18.92
N PHE A 309 -16.60 8.50 -18.06
CA PHE A 309 -18.03 8.19 -18.04
C PHE A 309 -18.74 8.51 -19.37
N HIS A 310 -18.43 9.65 -19.99
CA HIS A 310 -19.01 10.04 -21.28
C HIS A 310 -18.34 9.35 -22.50
N GLY A 311 -17.36 8.47 -22.29
CA GLY A 311 -16.64 7.79 -23.37
C GLY A 311 -15.63 8.66 -24.14
N ASN A 312 -15.36 9.88 -23.66
CA ASN A 312 -14.32 10.74 -24.22
C ASN A 312 -12.91 10.25 -23.90
N SER A 313 -12.77 9.47 -22.82
CA SER A 313 -11.56 8.73 -22.48
C SER A 313 -11.84 7.24 -22.62
N SER A 314 -11.10 6.55 -23.48
CA SER A 314 -11.32 5.10 -23.73
C SER A 314 -10.70 4.23 -22.65
N VAL A 315 -9.64 4.71 -21.99
CA VAL A 315 -8.87 3.96 -20.98
C VAL A 315 -8.62 4.80 -19.74
N MET A 316 -8.78 4.18 -18.57
CA MET A 316 -8.45 4.76 -17.27
C MET A 316 -7.40 3.90 -16.58
N LEU A 317 -6.24 4.48 -16.25
CA LEU A 317 -5.27 3.88 -15.34
C LEU A 317 -5.53 4.38 -13.91
N TYR A 318 -5.52 3.46 -12.96
CA TYR A 318 -5.95 3.71 -11.59
C TYR A 318 -5.00 3.06 -10.59
N SER A 319 -4.41 3.84 -9.67
CA SER A 319 -3.54 3.31 -8.62
C SER A 319 -4.31 2.82 -7.40
N GLU A 320 -3.78 1.80 -6.72
CA GLU A 320 -4.33 1.32 -5.44
C GLU A 320 -4.30 2.39 -4.36
N ARG A 321 -3.21 3.16 -4.25
CA ARG A 321 -3.13 4.28 -3.28
C ARG A 321 -4.20 5.34 -3.52
N PHE A 322 -4.55 5.62 -4.77
CA PHE A 322 -5.67 6.50 -5.06
C PHE A 322 -7.01 5.88 -4.62
N HIS A 323 -7.17 4.57 -4.77
CA HIS A 323 -8.32 3.87 -4.21
C HIS A 323 -8.37 3.99 -2.69
N TYR A 324 -7.23 3.76 -2.01
CA TYR A 324 -7.05 3.85 -0.56
C TYR A 324 -7.55 5.17 -0.01
N TYR A 325 -7.06 6.30 -0.54
CA TYR A 325 -7.43 7.61 0.00
C TYR A 325 -8.84 8.08 -0.37
N TYR A 326 -9.35 7.71 -1.55
CA TYR A 326 -10.55 8.37 -2.08
C TYR A 326 -11.77 7.48 -2.30
N ARG A 327 -11.60 6.16 -2.50
CA ARG A 327 -12.70 5.19 -2.73
C ARG A 327 -13.76 5.68 -3.73
N TYR A 328 -13.36 6.35 -4.82
CA TYR A 328 -14.33 6.90 -5.77
C TYR A 328 -15.07 5.78 -6.51
N LYS A 329 -16.40 5.87 -6.59
CA LYS A 329 -17.19 5.06 -7.53
C LYS A 329 -16.96 5.58 -8.94
N ILE A 330 -16.26 4.78 -9.74
CA ILE A 330 -15.96 5.06 -11.15
C ILE A 330 -17.08 4.45 -12.00
N ARG A 331 -17.60 5.24 -12.96
CA ARG A 331 -18.68 4.83 -13.89
C ARG A 331 -18.11 4.74 -15.30
N GLY A 332 -18.75 3.99 -16.19
CA GLY A 332 -18.29 3.76 -17.57
C GLY A 332 -17.30 2.61 -17.73
N ILE A 333 -17.10 1.79 -16.68
CA ILE A 333 -16.21 0.62 -16.76
C ILE A 333 -16.93 -0.49 -17.51
N LYS A 334 -16.36 -0.87 -18.67
CA LYS A 334 -16.85 -1.98 -19.50
C LYS A 334 -15.93 -3.20 -19.46
N GLN A 335 -14.66 -2.97 -19.12
CA GLN A 335 -13.64 -4.00 -19.01
C GLN A 335 -12.62 -3.60 -17.93
N ILE A 336 -12.14 -4.58 -17.17
CA ILE A 336 -11.14 -4.41 -16.11
C ILE A 336 -9.90 -5.25 -16.43
N ILE A 337 -8.73 -4.65 -16.27
CA ILE A 337 -7.43 -5.32 -16.30
C ILE A 337 -6.73 -5.02 -14.97
N PHE A 338 -6.67 -6.01 -14.09
CA PHE A 338 -5.79 -5.99 -12.94
C PHE A 338 -4.38 -6.32 -13.42
N TYR A 339 -3.57 -5.29 -13.67
CA TYR A 339 -2.14 -5.46 -13.98
C TYR A 339 -1.42 -6.15 -12.81
N SER A 340 -1.84 -5.83 -11.61
CA SER A 340 -1.49 -6.49 -10.36
C SER A 340 -2.73 -6.61 -9.48
N LEU A 341 -2.75 -7.61 -8.62
CA LEU A 341 -3.81 -7.79 -7.62
C LEU A 341 -3.70 -6.74 -6.51
N PRO A 342 -4.82 -6.23 -5.98
CA PRO A 342 -4.78 -5.31 -4.85
C PRO A 342 -4.12 -5.98 -3.62
N GLU A 343 -3.41 -5.19 -2.83
CA GLU A 343 -2.92 -5.64 -1.52
C GLU A 343 -4.08 -5.87 -0.56
N HIS A 344 -5.00 -4.90 -0.49
CA HIS A 344 -6.21 -5.02 0.31
C HIS A 344 -7.25 -5.88 -0.42
N PRO A 345 -7.61 -7.06 0.12
CA PRO A 345 -8.45 -8.01 -0.59
C PRO A 345 -9.85 -7.48 -0.91
N GLN A 346 -10.40 -6.60 -0.08
CA GLN A 346 -11.72 -5.98 -0.28
C GLN A 346 -11.80 -5.08 -1.52
N TYR A 347 -10.67 -4.56 -2.01
CA TYR A 347 -10.68 -3.70 -3.21
C TYR A 347 -10.99 -4.48 -4.48
N TYR A 348 -10.68 -5.78 -4.49
CA TYR A 348 -10.97 -6.64 -5.62
C TYR A 348 -12.48 -6.67 -5.94
N PRO A 349 -13.37 -7.10 -5.03
CA PRO A 349 -14.81 -7.06 -5.27
C PRO A 349 -15.34 -5.63 -5.42
N GLU A 350 -14.82 -4.65 -4.69
CA GLU A 350 -15.23 -3.25 -4.87
C GLU A 350 -15.05 -2.76 -6.31
N ILE A 351 -13.90 -3.05 -6.92
CA ILE A 351 -13.58 -2.65 -8.29
C ILE A 351 -14.36 -3.49 -9.30
N VAL A 352 -14.42 -4.82 -9.12
CA VAL A 352 -15.15 -5.70 -10.04
C VAL A 352 -16.63 -5.35 -10.08
N ASN A 353 -17.23 -5.01 -8.94
CA ASN A 353 -18.63 -4.60 -8.85
C ASN A 353 -18.94 -3.24 -9.51
N LEU A 354 -17.94 -2.44 -9.89
CA LEU A 354 -18.13 -1.21 -10.67
C LEU A 354 -18.30 -1.48 -12.18
N LEU A 355 -18.09 -2.72 -12.62
CA LEU A 355 -18.29 -3.11 -14.02
C LEU A 355 -19.77 -2.95 -14.41
N GLU A 356 -20.03 -2.18 -15.48
CA GLU A 356 -21.40 -1.95 -15.93
C GLU A 356 -22.02 -3.24 -16.50
N SER A 357 -23.30 -3.47 -16.22
CA SER A 357 -24.07 -4.56 -16.80
C SER A 357 -24.33 -4.25 -18.28
N ASP A 358 -24.09 -5.21 -19.18
CA ASP A 358 -24.37 -5.05 -20.61
C ASP A 358 -25.89 -5.04 -20.85
N THR A 359 -26.53 -3.87 -20.69
CA THR A 359 -27.95 -3.69 -21.04
C THR A 359 -28.14 -3.32 -22.52
N THR A 360 -27.08 -2.94 -23.23
CA THR A 360 -27.17 -2.28 -24.54
C THR A 360 -26.21 -2.83 -25.61
N SER A 361 -25.31 -3.75 -25.28
CA SER A 361 -24.29 -4.23 -26.21
C SER A 361 -24.56 -5.68 -26.64
N ASN A 362 -24.53 -5.94 -27.95
CA ASN A 362 -24.48 -7.29 -28.53
C ASN A 362 -23.11 -7.97 -28.27
N LEU A 363 -22.38 -7.59 -27.21
CA LEU A 363 -21.21 -8.33 -26.79
C LEU A 363 -21.69 -9.70 -26.34
N SER A 364 -21.25 -10.72 -27.07
CA SER A 364 -21.42 -12.10 -26.67
C SER A 364 -21.05 -12.24 -25.19
N LEU A 365 -21.96 -12.80 -24.39
CA LEU A 365 -21.75 -13.22 -23.00
C LEU A 365 -20.48 -14.08 -22.80
N SER A 366 -19.84 -14.52 -23.90
CA SER A 366 -18.57 -15.27 -23.91
C SER A 366 -17.30 -14.44 -23.79
N THR A 367 -17.32 -13.11 -24.00
CA THR A 367 -16.08 -12.32 -23.97
C THR A 367 -15.72 -11.96 -22.53
N PRO A 368 -14.56 -12.39 -21.99
CA PRO A 368 -14.18 -12.05 -20.62
C PRO A 368 -13.94 -10.55 -20.49
N ARG A 369 -14.55 -9.94 -19.46
CA ARG A 369 -14.46 -8.50 -19.17
C ARG A 369 -13.62 -8.19 -17.94
N CYS A 370 -13.24 -9.21 -17.16
CA CYS A 370 -12.33 -9.06 -16.03
C CYS A 370 -11.09 -9.93 -16.28
N HIS A 371 -9.94 -9.27 -16.42
CA HIS A 371 -8.65 -9.92 -16.64
C HIS A 371 -7.72 -9.64 -15.47
N VAL A 372 -7.08 -10.68 -14.95
CA VAL A 372 -6.18 -10.58 -13.81
C VAL A 372 -4.82 -11.14 -14.18
N LEU A 373 -3.77 -10.33 -14.06
CA LEU A 373 -2.40 -10.77 -14.26
C LEU A 373 -1.78 -11.11 -12.91
N PHE A 374 -1.18 -12.29 -12.80
CA PHE A 374 -0.48 -12.71 -11.59
C PHE A 374 0.78 -13.52 -11.91
N ASP A 375 1.73 -13.51 -10.98
CA ASP A 375 2.89 -14.40 -11.01
C ASP A 375 3.04 -15.19 -9.69
N THR A 376 4.12 -15.95 -9.55
CA THR A 376 4.37 -16.75 -8.34
C THR A 376 4.68 -15.91 -7.10
N LEU A 377 5.09 -14.65 -7.26
CA LEU A 377 5.37 -13.72 -6.16
C LEU A 377 4.10 -13.09 -5.59
N ASP A 378 3.00 -13.10 -6.35
CA ASP A 378 1.67 -12.68 -5.86
C ASP A 378 0.98 -13.73 -4.97
N SER A 379 1.66 -14.80 -4.55
CA SER A 379 1.05 -15.91 -3.79
C SER A 379 0.23 -15.44 -2.58
N LEU A 380 0.78 -14.49 -1.80
CA LEU A 380 0.09 -13.90 -0.66
C LEU A 380 -1.15 -13.11 -1.08
N ARG A 381 -1.10 -12.33 -2.17
CA ARG A 381 -2.24 -11.55 -2.68
C ARG A 381 -3.33 -12.46 -3.24
N LEU A 382 -2.93 -13.48 -4.01
CA LEU A 382 -3.83 -14.49 -4.57
C LEU A 382 -4.59 -15.23 -3.48
N GLU A 383 -3.88 -15.69 -2.45
CA GLU A 383 -4.47 -16.37 -1.30
C GLU A 383 -5.62 -15.59 -0.67
N ARG A 384 -5.51 -14.25 -0.57
CA ARG A 384 -6.59 -13.42 -0.02
C ARG A 384 -7.81 -13.30 -0.94
N ILE A 385 -7.58 -13.39 -2.25
CA ILE A 385 -8.63 -13.18 -3.25
C ILE A 385 -9.37 -14.47 -3.58
N ILE A 386 -8.66 -15.58 -3.79
CA ILE A 386 -9.24 -16.86 -4.20
C ILE A 386 -9.20 -17.95 -3.12
N GLY A 387 -8.52 -17.72 -2.01
CA GLY A 387 -8.38 -18.67 -0.90
C GLY A 387 -7.13 -19.55 -1.02
N SER A 388 -6.65 -20.08 0.11
CA SER A 388 -5.39 -20.82 0.22
C SER A 388 -5.35 -22.09 -0.64
N SER A 389 -6.46 -22.83 -0.69
CA SER A 389 -6.57 -24.07 -1.47
C SER A 389 -6.45 -23.80 -2.97
N GLU A 390 -7.21 -22.84 -3.50
CA GLU A 390 -7.19 -22.52 -4.92
C GLU A 390 -5.87 -21.89 -5.36
N THR A 391 -5.26 -21.06 -4.52
CA THR A 391 -3.92 -20.54 -4.76
C THR A 391 -2.90 -21.67 -4.92
N SER A 392 -2.94 -22.69 -4.05
CA SER A 392 -2.05 -23.85 -4.17
C SER A 392 -2.26 -24.61 -5.51
N ASN A 393 -3.52 -24.82 -5.89
CA ASN A 393 -3.89 -25.49 -7.15
C ASN A 393 -3.37 -24.73 -8.38
N ILE A 394 -3.56 -23.41 -8.42
CA ILE A 394 -3.21 -22.57 -9.57
C ILE A 394 -1.69 -22.36 -9.68
N LEU A 395 -1.00 -22.21 -8.55
CA LEU A 395 0.45 -22.08 -8.53
C LEU A 395 1.15 -23.37 -8.96
N SER A 396 0.63 -24.54 -8.60
CA SER A 396 1.18 -25.84 -9.02
C SER A 396 0.80 -26.26 -10.44
N SER A 397 -0.27 -25.70 -11.00
CA SER A 397 -0.74 -26.03 -12.35
C SER A 397 0.21 -25.54 -13.46
N PHE A 398 0.34 -26.36 -14.52
CA PHE A 398 1.00 -26.02 -15.78
C PHE A 398 0.17 -25.12 -16.69
N GLN A 399 -1.13 -24.96 -16.39
CA GLN A 399 -2.00 -24.07 -17.15
C GLN A 399 -1.62 -22.60 -16.91
N SER A 400 -1.82 -21.77 -17.92
CA SER A 400 -1.54 -20.33 -17.86
C SER A 400 -2.79 -19.46 -17.71
N LYS A 401 -3.99 -20.07 -17.74
CA LYS A 401 -5.27 -19.37 -17.67
C LYS A 401 -6.25 -20.13 -16.78
N PHE A 402 -6.91 -19.41 -15.89
CA PHE A 402 -7.89 -19.94 -14.93
C PHE A 402 -9.12 -19.03 -14.94
N THR A 403 -10.31 -19.60 -14.85
CA THR A 403 -11.57 -18.82 -14.90
C THR A 403 -12.37 -19.06 -13.63
N PHE A 404 -12.78 -17.97 -12.99
CA PHE A 404 -13.67 -17.95 -11.82
C PHE A 404 -14.98 -17.26 -12.19
N VAL A 405 -16.10 -17.66 -11.59
CA VAL A 405 -17.45 -17.14 -11.91
C VAL A 405 -18.18 -16.67 -10.66
#